data_AF-A0A5C1QMY5-F1
#
_entry.id   AF-A0A5C1QMY5-F1
#
_cell.length_a   1.000
_cell.length_b   1.000
_cell.length_c   1.000
_cell.angle_alpha   90.00
_cell.angle_beta   90.00
_cell.angle_gamma   90.00
#
_symmetry.space_group_name_H-M   'P 1'
#
loop_
_entity.id
_entity.type
_entity.pdbx_description
1 polymer ?
#
loop_
_entity_poly.entity_id
_entity_poly.type
_entity_poly.pdbx_seq_one_letter_code
_entity_poly.pdbx_strand_id
1 'polypeptide(L)'
;MVELVSLDRFLELRESLNIVDVRSPVEYDHAHIPESFNIPLFSNEQRAEIGWTYKHKGQDVAILLGESFAEPKIPTYLEQVKILARHKKILLLCARGG
;
A
#
# COMPACT_ATOMS: atom_id res chain seq x y z
N MET A 1 8.59 -7.76 -11.59
CA MET A 1 7.40 -7.82 -12.46
C MET A 1 6.19 -7.79 -11.54
N VAL A 2 5.27 -6.85 -11.76
CA VAL A 2 4.01 -6.75 -11.00
C VAL A 2 2.96 -7.58 -11.74
N GLU A 3 2.17 -8.34 -11.02
CA GLU A 3 1.10 -9.18 -11.54
C GLU A 3 -0.19 -8.84 -10.81
N LEU A 4 -1.23 -8.47 -11.56
CA LEU A 4 -2.58 -8.32 -11.00
C LEU A 4 -3.19 -9.72 -10.88
N VAL A 5 -3.69 -10.04 -9.69
CA VAL A 5 -4.29 -11.34 -9.37
C VAL A 5 -5.76 -11.18 -9.01
N SER A 6 -6.57 -12.20 -9.30
CA SER A 6 -7.96 -12.26 -8.81
C SER A 6 -8.00 -12.40 -7.29
N LEU A 7 -9.16 -12.11 -6.69
CA LEU A 7 -9.35 -12.28 -5.25
C LEU A 7 -9.12 -13.73 -4.81
N ASP A 8 -9.68 -14.71 -5.52
CA ASP A 8 -9.50 -16.13 -5.20
C ASP A 8 -8.02 -16.51 -5.22
N ARG A 9 -7.30 -16.06 -6.25
CA ARG A 9 -5.86 -16.32 -6.37
C ARG A 9 -5.06 -15.62 -5.27
N PHE A 10 -5.43 -14.40 -4.90
CA PHE A 10 -4.83 -13.68 -3.79
C PHE A 10 -4.98 -14.46 -2.48
N LEU A 11 -6.19 -14.98 -2.22
CA LEU A 11 -6.48 -15.77 -1.02
C LEU A 11 -5.71 -17.10 -1.01
N GLU A 12 -5.54 -17.78 -2.14
CA GLU A 12 -4.68 -18.97 -2.22
C GLU A 12 -3.20 -18.64 -1.92
N LEU A 13 -2.69 -17.55 -2.50
CA LEU A 13 -1.29 -17.16 -2.36
C LEU A 13 -0.93 -16.75 -0.93
N ARG A 14 -1.91 -16.25 -0.17
CA ARG A 14 -1.71 -15.77 1.21
C ARG A 14 -1.17 -16.85 2.16
N GLU A 15 -1.42 -18.11 1.85
CA GLU A 15 -0.94 -19.26 2.62
C GLU A 15 0.60 -19.42 2.52
N SER A 16 1.22 -18.82 1.51
CA SER A 16 2.67 -18.94 1.24
C SER A 16 3.42 -17.61 1.19
N LEU A 17 2.71 -16.49 0.98
CA LEU A 17 3.28 -15.16 0.84
C LEU A 17 2.74 -14.20 1.89
N ASN A 18 3.59 -13.32 2.39
CA ASN A 18 3.17 -12.26 3.31
C ASN A 18 2.40 -11.16 2.57
N ILE A 19 1.34 -10.66 3.22
CA ILE A 19 0.55 -9.52 2.73
C ILE A 19 1.17 -8.23 3.27
N VAL A 20 1.43 -7.29 2.38
CA VAL A 20 1.84 -5.92 2.68
C VAL A 20 0.68 -5.00 2.36
N ASP A 21 0.08 -4.43 3.41
CA ASP A 21 -0.98 -3.43 3.30
C ASP A 21 -0.36 -2.03 3.27
N VAL A 22 -0.55 -1.31 2.17
CA VAL A 22 0.05 0.01 1.95
C VAL A 22 -0.87 1.19 2.27
N ARG A 23 -2.06 0.91 2.82
CA ARG A 23 -3.01 1.94 3.27
C ARG A 23 -2.45 2.70 4.47
N SER A 24 -3.06 3.85 4.76
CA SER A 24 -2.66 4.66 5.92
C SER A 24 -2.88 3.90 7.25
N PRO A 25 -2.16 4.26 8.33
CA PRO A 25 -2.32 3.62 9.63
C PRO A 25 -3.77 3.58 10.11
N VAL A 26 -4.53 4.67 9.96
CA VAL A 26 -5.94 4.72 10.38
C VAL A 26 -6.82 3.75 9.58
N GLU A 27 -6.54 3.55 8.29
CA GLU A 27 -7.27 2.58 7.46
C GLU A 27 -6.96 1.14 7.87
N TYR A 28 -5.71 0.88 8.28
CA TYR A 28 -5.25 -0.43 8.76
C TYR A 28 -5.78 -0.77 10.15
N ASP A 29 -5.70 0.19 11.09
CA ASP A 29 -6.15 0.05 12.47
C ASP A 29 -7.67 -0.13 12.56
N HIS A 30 -8.42 0.50 11.65
CA HIS A 30 -9.87 0.32 11.59
C HIS A 30 -10.24 -1.13 11.22
N ALA A 31 -9.60 -1.68 10.19
CA ALA A 31 -9.72 -3.08 9.80
C ALA A 31 -8.61 -3.46 8.81
N HIS A 32 -8.02 -4.64 8.99
CA HIS A 32 -7.03 -5.22 8.08
C HIS A 32 -7.18 -6.73 7.98
N ILE A 33 -6.55 -7.32 6.96
CA ILE A 33 -6.51 -8.77 6.79
C ILE A 33 -5.62 -9.34 7.90
N PRO A 34 -6.05 -10.38 8.64
CA PRO A 34 -5.20 -11.01 9.66
C PRO A 34 -3.81 -11.36 9.11
N GLU A 35 -2.79 -11.16 9.93
CA GLU A 35 -1.38 -11.44 9.60
C GLU A 35 -0.78 -10.61 8.45
N SER A 36 -1.48 -9.58 7.96
CA SER A 36 -0.87 -8.59 7.08
C SER A 36 0.12 -7.69 7.84
N PHE A 37 1.01 -7.06 7.10
CA PHE A 37 1.96 -6.07 7.63
C PHE A 37 1.68 -4.71 7.01
N ASN A 38 1.50 -3.68 7.84
CA ASN A 38 1.30 -2.32 7.33
C ASN A 38 2.64 -1.66 6.97
N ILE A 39 2.79 -1.28 5.70
CA ILE A 39 3.87 -0.40 5.21
C ILE A 39 3.19 0.79 4.53
N PRO A 40 2.76 1.80 5.30
CA PRO A 40 1.91 2.86 4.78
C PRO A 40 2.67 3.76 3.81
N LEU A 41 2.12 4.00 2.62
CA LEU A 41 2.68 5.00 1.70
C LEU A 41 2.60 6.42 2.28
N PHE A 42 1.56 6.68 3.07
CA PHE A 42 1.22 8.00 3.59
C PHE A 42 0.85 7.91 5.07
N SER A 43 1.23 8.94 5.85
CA SER A 43 0.65 9.13 7.18
C SER A 43 -0.85 9.46 7.07
N ASN A 44 -1.56 9.46 8.21
CA ASN A 44 -2.98 9.81 8.24
C ASN A 44 -3.23 11.23 7.70
N GLU A 45 -2.34 12.16 8.02
CA GLU A 45 -2.39 13.56 7.60
C GLU A 45 -2.14 13.67 6.09
N GLN A 46 -1.08 13.02 5.59
CA GLN A 46 -0.76 12.99 4.16
C GLN A 46 -1.89 12.34 3.36
N ARG A 47 -2.48 11.25 3.87
CA ARG A 47 -3.62 10.56 3.26
C ARG A 47 -4.86 11.46 3.17
N ALA A 48 -5.11 12.26 4.22
CA ALA A 48 -6.20 13.23 4.24
C ALA A 48 -5.95 14.38 3.24
N GLU A 49 -4.72 14.89 3.16
CA GLU A 49 -4.32 15.95 2.24
C GLU A 49 -4.44 15.53 0.78
N ILE A 50 -3.97 14.31 0.44
CA ILE A 50 -4.14 13.73 -0.91
C ILE A 50 -5.62 13.58 -1.24
N GLY A 51 -6.43 13.05 -0.31
CA GLY A 51 -7.87 12.88 -0.52
C GLY A 51 -8.60 14.20 -0.75
N TRP A 52 -8.23 15.23 0.02
CA TRP A 52 -8.74 16.58 -0.16
C TRP A 52 -8.31 17.16 -1.51
N THR A 53 -7.04 17.01 -1.87
CA THR A 53 -6.48 17.49 -3.15
C THR A 53 -7.15 16.82 -4.33
N TYR A 54 -7.35 15.50 -4.29
CA TYR A 54 -8.06 14.76 -5.34
C TYR A 54 -9.46 15.33 -5.55
N LYS A 55 -10.19 15.58 -4.46
CA LYS A 55 -11.56 16.09 -4.51
C LYS A 55 -11.67 17.53 -5.03
N HIS A 56 -10.73 18.41 -4.68
CA HIS A 56 -10.85 19.85 -4.95
C HIS A 56 -9.96 20.37 -6.09
N LYS A 57 -8.85 19.68 -6.37
CA LYS A 57 -7.84 20.08 -7.36
C LYS A 57 -7.66 19.06 -8.49
N GLY A 58 -8.33 17.91 -8.40
CA GLY A 58 -8.33 16.87 -9.43
C GLY A 58 -7.23 15.81 -9.24
N GLN A 59 -7.33 14.77 -10.06
CA GLN A 59 -6.51 13.57 -9.96
C GLN A 59 -5.02 13.83 -10.18
N ASP A 60 -4.65 14.55 -11.25
CA ASP A 60 -3.24 14.75 -11.62
C ASP A 60 -2.46 15.47 -10.53
N VAL A 61 -3.05 16.50 -9.91
CA VAL A 61 -2.43 17.23 -8.80
C VAL A 61 -2.28 16.35 -7.57
N ALA A 62 -3.25 15.47 -7.30
CA ALA A 62 -3.19 14.54 -6.18
C ALA A 62 -2.13 13.45 -6.39
N ILE A 63 -1.93 13.00 -7.63
CA ILE A 63 -0.87 12.04 -7.99
C ILE A 63 0.50 12.69 -7.73
N LEU A 64 0.75 13.89 -8.24
CA LEU A 64 2.01 14.61 -8.04
C LEU A 64 2.30 14.86 -6.54
N LEU A 65 1.27 15.21 -5.76
CA LEU A 65 1.41 15.35 -4.32
C LEU A 65 1.78 14.01 -3.66
N GLY A 66 1.09 12.93 -4.03
CA GLY A 66 1.39 11.58 -3.54
C GLY A 66 2.81 11.14 -3.87
N GLU A 67 3.27 11.37 -5.10
CA GLU A 67 4.65 11.09 -5.53
C GLU A 67 5.66 11.84 -4.66
N SER A 68 5.47 13.14 -4.46
CA SER A 68 6.38 13.94 -3.62
C SER A 68 6.46 13.46 -2.15
N PHE A 69 5.41 12.83 -1.63
CA PHE A 69 5.42 12.21 -0.31
C PHE A 69 6.03 10.81 -0.28
N ALA A 70 5.88 10.04 -1.36
CA ALA A 70 6.31 8.66 -1.45
C ALA A 70 7.79 8.52 -1.86
N GLU A 71 8.27 9.33 -2.80
CA GLU A 71 9.62 9.26 -3.37
C GLU A 71 10.73 9.23 -2.30
N PRO A 72 10.76 10.13 -1.30
CA PRO A 72 11.81 10.13 -0.30
C PRO A 72 11.84 8.87 0.58
N LYS A 73 10.72 8.15 0.64
CA LYS A 73 10.52 6.96 1.50
C LYS A 73 10.76 5.64 0.76
N ILE A 74 10.98 5.67 -0.57
CA ILE A 74 11.21 4.47 -1.39
C ILE A 74 12.31 3.56 -0.80
N PRO A 75 13.49 4.06 -0.40
CA PRO A 75 14.53 3.19 0.18
C PRO A 75 14.04 2.45 1.42
N THR A 76 13.28 3.12 2.29
CA THR A 76 12.71 2.54 3.51
C THR A 76 11.69 1.45 3.18
N TYR A 77 10.80 1.68 2.21
CA TYR A 77 9.84 0.67 1.76
C TYR A 77 10.52 -0.58 1.25
N LEU A 78 11.58 -0.42 0.44
CA LEU A 78 12.31 -1.54 -0.12
C LEU A 78 13.00 -2.37 0.96
N GLU A 79 13.60 -1.76 1.97
CA GLU A 79 14.20 -2.49 3.09
C GLU A 79 13.16 -3.25 3.91
N GLN A 80 12.01 -2.63 4.21
CA GLN A 80 10.93 -3.30 4.93
C GLN A 80 10.33 -4.47 4.13
N VAL A 81 10.07 -4.27 2.84
CA VAL A 81 9.54 -5.33 1.97
C VAL A 81 10.53 -6.48 1.82
N LYS A 82 11.84 -6.23 1.73
CA LYS A 82 12.87 -7.29 1.67
C LYS A 82 12.83 -8.22 2.88
N ILE A 83 12.60 -7.68 4.07
CA ILE A 83 12.48 -8.46 5.32
C ILE A 83 11.24 -9.35 5.29
N LEU A 84 10.14 -8.85 4.71
CA LEU A 84 8.86 -9.57 4.66
C LEU A 84 8.72 -10.51 3.46
N ALA A 85 9.53 -10.37 2.43
CA ALA A 85 9.37 -11.14 1.19
C ALA A 85 9.64 -12.64 1.42
N ARG A 86 8.68 -13.47 0.99
CA ARG A 86 8.84 -14.93 0.93
C ARG A 86 9.03 -15.35 -0.52
N HIS A 87 10.02 -16.19 -0.79
CA HIS A 87 10.37 -16.59 -2.16
C HIS A 87 10.60 -15.39 -3.11
N LYS A 88 11.13 -14.28 -2.58
CA LYS A 88 11.30 -13.00 -3.29
C LYS A 88 9.99 -12.38 -3.81
N LYS A 89 8.86 -12.70 -3.18
CA LYS A 89 7.52 -12.20 -3.52
C LYS A 89 6.79 -11.72 -2.26
N ILE A 90 5.85 -10.80 -2.48
CA ILE A 90 4.87 -10.34 -1.50
C ILE A 90 3.51 -10.25 -2.18
N LEU A 91 2.44 -10.26 -1.39
CA LEU A 91 1.12 -9.83 -1.82
C LEU A 91 0.94 -8.37 -1.43
N LEU A 92 0.67 -7.50 -2.40
CA LEU A 92 0.45 -6.08 -2.15
C LEU A 92 -1.04 -5.78 -2.09
N LEU A 93 -1.47 -5.05 -1.07
CA LEU A 93 -2.86 -4.64 -0.88
C LEU A 93 -2.96 -3.14 -0.68
N CYS A 94 -3.88 -2.50 -1.41
CA CYS A 94 -4.33 -1.13 -1.14
C CYS A 94 -5.86 -1.12 -0.99
N ALA A 95 -6.46 0.06 -0.78
CA ALA A 95 -7.90 0.17 -0.50
C ALA A 95 -8.81 -0.45 -1.57
N ARG A 96 -8.42 -0.38 -2.85
CA ARG A 96 -9.26 -0.82 -3.98
C ARG A 96 -8.53 -1.55 -5.12
N GLY A 97 -7.25 -1.91 -4.93
CA GLY A 97 -6.44 -2.57 -5.95
C GLY A 97 -6.20 -1.71 -7.20
N GLY A 98 -6.05 -0.39 -7.01
CA GLY A 98 -5.73 0.55 -8.10
C GLY A 98 -4.31 0.43 -8.62
#